data_AF-A0A0S8E6S0-F1
#
_entry.id   AF-A0A0S8E6S0-F1
#
_cell.length_a   1.000
_cell.length_b   1.000
_cell.length_c   1.000
_cell.angle_alpha   90.00
_cell.angle_beta   90.00
_cell.angle_gamma   90.00
#
_symmetry.space_group_name_H-M   'P 1'
#
loop_
_entity.id
_entity.type
_entity.pdbx_description
1 polymer ?
#
loop_
_entity_poly.entity_id
_entity_poly.type
_entity_poly.pdbx_seq_one_letter_code
_entity_poly.pdbx_strand_id
1 'polypeptide(L)'
;MKNSELTIPAHIDGLPNICGSEDLIAEAMSREGPFHLGAGGVDFESIDSGFAITLHMHQPLIPAGSDNLRSARIIGNLEHMMADPETGDNHNATVFARCYERMGEFVPELVADGKQPRVMLDYSGCLLHGLCQMGRDDIIDTLRAATNDPATGRCIEWLGTAWGHPMAPSTPVQDYRLHVRAWQHFFAALFGFEALSRVRGFSPSEMALPNHPDVCYEFVRTLNECGYRWVLVQEHTVERIEDGAGVCDPHVPHRLVAKNSRGQTASITAIIKTQGSDTKLIGQMQPYYEALTLGRRELAGAKVPPVVTQIADGENGGVMMNEFPSKYLEVMAEASGTTCAPVNVTEYLEYLDSIGVTDEVFDAIQPIMQGRIWERFQDGAGTEAMAKLIKDLKKEDDRFSAEGGSWTNDRSWVRGYEHVLGPMQTASAMFAE
;
A
#
# COMPACT_ATOMS: atom_id res chain seq x y z
N MET A 1 -31.22 10.06 4.64
CA MET A 1 -31.37 8.87 5.50
C MET A 1 -30.03 8.65 6.19
N LYS A 2 -30.01 8.28 7.48
CA LYS A 2 -28.75 8.06 8.21
C LYS A 2 -28.08 6.81 7.62
N ASN A 3 -26.92 6.97 6.99
CA ASN A 3 -26.12 5.92 6.33
C ASN A 3 -25.47 4.89 7.29
N SER A 4 -25.91 4.79 8.55
CA SER A 4 -25.23 4.01 9.60
C SER A 4 -25.62 2.52 9.65
N GLU A 5 -26.46 2.03 8.73
CA GLU A 5 -26.92 0.62 8.71
C GLU A 5 -26.74 -0.07 7.34
N LEU A 6 -26.15 0.60 6.35
CA LEU A 6 -25.93 -0.04 5.07
C LEU A 6 -24.73 -0.99 5.17
N THR A 7 -24.99 -2.30 5.13
CA THR A 7 -23.96 -3.34 5.10
C THR A 7 -24.13 -4.20 3.86
N ILE A 8 -23.02 -4.57 3.22
CA ILE A 8 -22.99 -5.58 2.16
C ILE A 8 -22.40 -6.88 2.72
N PRO A 9 -22.91 -8.06 2.36
CA PRO A 9 -22.38 -9.32 2.87
C PRO A 9 -20.97 -9.55 2.32
N ALA A 10 -20.07 -10.14 3.12
CA ALA A 10 -18.72 -10.49 2.66
C ALA A 10 -18.73 -11.63 1.64
N HIS A 11 -19.72 -12.54 1.72
CA HIS A 11 -19.86 -13.66 0.80
C HIS A 11 -21.32 -13.81 0.33
N ILE A 12 -21.49 -14.21 -0.93
CA ILE A 12 -22.78 -14.55 -1.55
C ILE A 12 -22.62 -15.94 -2.16
N ASP A 13 -23.52 -16.86 -1.80
CA ASP A 13 -23.51 -18.25 -2.28
C ASP A 13 -22.14 -18.96 -2.14
N GLY A 14 -21.40 -18.64 -1.07
CA GLY A 14 -20.09 -19.21 -0.77
C GLY A 14 -18.91 -18.58 -1.54
N LEU A 15 -19.16 -17.58 -2.38
CA LEU A 15 -18.14 -16.82 -3.10
C LEU A 15 -17.92 -15.44 -2.45
N PRO A 16 -16.70 -14.88 -2.51
CA PRO A 16 -16.44 -13.55 -1.98
C PRO A 16 -17.22 -12.49 -2.78
N ASN A 17 -17.86 -11.56 -2.07
CA ASN A 17 -18.61 -10.45 -2.65
C ASN A 17 -17.67 -9.31 -3.02
N ILE A 18 -17.18 -9.32 -4.26
CA ILE A 18 -16.14 -8.41 -4.75
C ILE A 18 -16.60 -7.46 -5.86
N CYS A 19 -17.90 -7.45 -6.18
CA CYS A 19 -18.50 -6.59 -7.21
C CYS A 19 -19.99 -6.38 -6.96
N GLY A 20 -20.65 -5.53 -7.77
CA GLY A 20 -22.10 -5.30 -7.72
C GLY A 20 -22.55 -4.25 -6.71
N SER A 21 -21.61 -3.57 -6.02
CA SER A 21 -21.88 -2.44 -5.12
C SER A 21 -21.10 -1.20 -5.52
N GLU A 22 -20.81 -1.04 -6.81
CA GLU A 22 -19.93 -0.02 -7.36
C GLU A 22 -20.30 1.40 -6.94
N ASP A 23 -21.60 1.72 -6.95
CA ASP A 23 -22.11 3.05 -6.57
C ASP A 23 -21.90 3.33 -5.07
N LEU A 24 -22.09 2.33 -4.21
CA LEU A 24 -21.90 2.46 -2.76
C LEU A 24 -20.42 2.62 -2.40
N ILE A 25 -19.55 1.89 -3.09
CA ILE A 25 -18.10 2.02 -2.96
C ILE A 25 -17.64 3.39 -3.43
N ALA A 26 -18.12 3.84 -4.59
CA ALA A 26 -17.82 5.18 -5.11
C ALA A 26 -18.30 6.28 -4.16
N GLU A 27 -19.51 6.16 -3.59
CA GLU A 27 -20.02 7.10 -2.59
C GLU A 27 -19.11 7.16 -1.37
N ALA A 28 -18.74 6.00 -0.79
CA ALA A 28 -17.87 5.94 0.38
C ALA A 28 -16.48 6.57 0.10
N MET A 29 -15.89 6.26 -1.05
CA MET A 29 -14.58 6.78 -1.46
C MET A 29 -14.62 8.24 -1.91
N SER A 30 -15.79 8.79 -2.26
CA SER A 30 -15.93 10.21 -2.63
C SER A 30 -16.04 11.14 -1.42
N ARG A 31 -16.22 10.61 -0.20
CA ARG A 31 -16.33 11.44 1.01
C ARG A 31 -15.06 12.27 1.18
N GLU A 32 -15.22 13.51 1.61
CA GLU A 32 -14.11 14.42 1.91
C GLU A 32 -13.80 14.40 3.41
N GLY A 33 -12.54 14.64 3.76
CA GLY A 33 -12.04 14.67 5.14
C GLY A 33 -12.33 16.00 5.86
N PRO A 34 -11.67 16.24 7.02
CA PRO A 34 -10.61 15.42 7.59
C PRO A 34 -11.12 14.10 8.19
N PHE A 35 -10.35 13.03 8.05
CA PHE A 35 -10.60 11.70 8.60
C PHE A 35 -9.84 11.45 9.90
N HIS A 36 -8.64 12.01 10.04
CA HIS A 36 -7.75 11.76 11.18
C HIS A 36 -7.40 13.05 11.95
N LEU A 37 -7.24 14.18 11.26
CA LEU A 37 -6.89 15.46 11.86
C LEU A 37 -7.95 15.92 12.86
N GLY A 38 -7.51 16.31 14.06
CA GLY A 38 -8.37 16.69 15.18
C GLY A 38 -8.79 15.53 16.09
N ALA A 39 -8.93 14.32 15.55
CA ALA A 39 -9.15 13.11 16.36
C ALA A 39 -7.83 12.53 16.89
N GLY A 40 -6.76 12.57 16.09
CA GLY A 40 -5.50 11.88 16.38
C GLY A 40 -4.67 12.46 17.54
N GLY A 41 -4.78 13.76 17.84
CA GLY A 41 -4.14 14.38 19.00
C GLY A 41 -2.64 14.66 18.87
N VAL A 42 -2.07 14.49 17.66
CA VAL A 42 -0.71 14.96 17.35
C VAL A 42 -0.75 16.47 17.13
N ASP A 43 0.07 17.20 17.86
CA ASP A 43 0.29 18.64 17.66
C ASP A 43 1.46 18.85 16.68
N PHE A 44 1.15 18.88 15.39
CA PHE A 44 2.16 19.06 14.34
C PHE A 44 2.90 20.39 14.41
N GLU A 45 2.36 21.39 15.11
CA GLU A 45 3.04 22.66 15.33
C GLU A 45 4.18 22.55 16.36
N SER A 46 4.14 21.57 17.28
CA SER A 46 5.14 21.42 18.34
C SER A 46 6.15 20.29 18.13
N ILE A 47 5.90 19.37 17.21
CA ILE A 47 6.86 18.30 16.89
C ILE A 47 7.98 18.78 15.94
N ASP A 48 9.16 18.19 16.09
CA ASP A 48 10.34 18.42 15.26
C ASP A 48 10.38 17.49 14.05
N SER A 49 9.88 16.27 14.22
CA SER A 49 9.82 15.21 13.21
C SER A 49 8.73 14.20 13.55
N GLY A 50 8.39 13.34 12.58
CA GLY A 50 7.50 12.22 12.78
C GLY A 50 8.02 10.96 12.11
N PHE A 51 7.40 9.83 12.44
CA PHE A 51 7.65 8.57 11.77
C PHE A 51 6.35 7.80 11.55
N ALA A 52 6.30 7.05 10.47
CA ALA A 52 5.15 6.25 10.10
C ALA A 52 5.62 4.85 9.69
N ILE A 53 4.91 3.82 10.18
CA ILE A 53 5.19 2.43 9.85
C ILE A 53 3.98 1.81 9.16
N THR A 54 4.24 1.01 8.13
CA THR A 54 3.24 0.15 7.49
C THR A 54 3.60 -1.30 7.69
N LEU A 55 2.64 -2.11 8.09
CA LEU A 55 2.76 -3.56 8.06
C LEU A 55 2.00 -4.10 6.86
N HIS A 56 2.73 -4.72 5.93
CA HIS A 56 2.22 -5.44 4.78
C HIS A 56 1.92 -6.88 5.16
N MET A 57 0.70 -7.36 4.93
CA MET A 57 0.23 -8.69 5.33
C MET A 57 -0.35 -9.43 4.12
N HIS A 58 0.21 -10.59 3.82
CA HIS A 58 -0.19 -11.36 2.65
C HIS A 58 -0.05 -12.88 2.83
N GLN A 59 -1.10 -13.60 2.45
CA GLN A 59 -1.06 -15.03 2.18
C GLN A 59 -1.75 -15.31 0.84
N PRO A 60 -1.14 -16.10 -0.04
CA PRO A 60 -1.75 -16.43 -1.32
C PRO A 60 -2.91 -17.42 -1.13
N LEU A 61 -3.84 -17.38 -2.08
CA LEU A 61 -4.77 -18.49 -2.29
C LEU A 61 -4.09 -19.53 -3.17
N ILE A 62 -4.20 -20.81 -2.80
CA ILE A 62 -3.55 -21.91 -3.50
C ILE A 62 -4.55 -23.03 -3.83
N PRO A 63 -4.38 -23.74 -4.96
CA PRO A 63 -5.12 -24.96 -5.24
C PRO A 63 -4.63 -26.09 -4.34
N ALA A 64 -5.29 -26.27 -3.20
CA ALA A 64 -4.95 -27.28 -2.20
C ALA A 64 -6.20 -27.94 -1.61
N GLY A 65 -6.02 -28.91 -0.70
CA GLY A 65 -7.13 -29.65 -0.09
C GLY A 65 -7.57 -30.91 -0.85
N SER A 66 -6.87 -31.30 -1.92
CA SER A 66 -6.93 -32.67 -2.47
C SER A 66 -5.67 -32.98 -3.29
N ASP A 67 -5.32 -34.27 -3.42
CA ASP A 67 -4.18 -34.73 -4.25
C ASP A 67 -4.37 -34.51 -5.76
N ASN A 68 -5.58 -34.16 -6.20
CA ASN A 68 -5.89 -33.89 -7.60
C ASN A 68 -6.09 -32.39 -7.84
N LEU A 69 -5.10 -31.75 -8.47
CA LEU A 69 -5.15 -30.32 -8.83
C LEU A 69 -6.36 -29.93 -9.68
N ARG A 70 -6.97 -30.84 -10.46
CA ARG A 70 -8.16 -30.55 -11.28
C ARG A 70 -9.43 -30.37 -10.45
N SER A 71 -9.45 -30.89 -9.24
CA SER A 71 -10.60 -30.84 -8.31
C SER A 71 -10.24 -30.20 -6.97
N ALA A 72 -8.99 -29.75 -6.80
CA ALA A 72 -8.53 -29.11 -5.58
C ALA A 72 -9.34 -27.83 -5.34
N ARG A 73 -9.66 -27.58 -4.07
CA ARG A 73 -10.30 -26.33 -3.67
C ARG A 73 -9.26 -25.22 -3.73
N ILE A 74 -9.72 -23.98 -3.89
CA ILE A 74 -8.88 -22.81 -3.67
C ILE A 74 -9.03 -22.42 -2.21
N ILE A 75 -7.94 -22.56 -1.43
CA ILE A 75 -7.89 -22.27 0.00
C ILE A 75 -6.75 -21.29 0.30
N GLY A 76 -6.79 -20.64 1.47
CA GLY A 76 -5.66 -19.85 1.95
C GLY A 76 -4.44 -20.71 2.22
N ASN A 77 -3.24 -20.24 1.86
CA ASN A 77 -2.00 -20.94 2.18
C ASN A 77 -1.84 -21.17 3.69
N LEU A 78 -2.31 -20.24 4.53
CA LEU A 78 -2.33 -20.42 5.98
C LEU A 78 -3.14 -21.64 6.43
N GLU A 79 -4.27 -21.95 5.77
CA GLU A 79 -5.06 -23.17 6.03
C GLU A 79 -4.23 -24.42 5.72
N HIS A 80 -3.56 -24.43 4.57
CA HIS A 80 -2.69 -25.52 4.17
C HIS A 80 -1.54 -25.73 5.16
N MET A 81 -0.89 -24.64 5.60
CA MET A 81 0.18 -24.71 6.59
C MET A 81 -0.31 -25.30 7.92
N MET A 82 -1.50 -24.93 8.38
CA MET A 82 -2.07 -25.48 9.62
C MET A 82 -2.43 -26.95 9.50
N ALA A 83 -2.83 -27.42 8.32
CA ALA A 83 -3.15 -28.81 8.07
C ALA A 83 -1.91 -29.71 7.97
N ASP A 84 -0.75 -29.15 7.61
CA ASP A 84 0.51 -29.88 7.40
C ASP A 84 1.69 -29.18 8.10
N PRO A 85 1.71 -29.13 9.45
CA PRO A 85 2.67 -28.33 10.21
C PRO A 85 4.11 -28.85 10.13
N GLU A 86 4.32 -30.13 9.79
CA GLU A 86 5.65 -30.76 9.72
C GLU A 86 6.38 -30.47 8.40
N THR A 87 5.68 -29.87 7.42
CA THR A 87 6.24 -29.57 6.11
C THR A 87 6.91 -28.20 6.08
N GLY A 88 8.25 -28.18 5.97
CA GLY A 88 9.02 -26.94 5.83
C GLY A 88 8.78 -25.95 6.98
N ASP A 89 8.45 -24.71 6.64
CA ASP A 89 8.20 -23.62 7.60
C ASP A 89 6.74 -23.57 8.10
N ASN A 90 5.93 -24.59 7.80
CA ASN A 90 4.51 -24.63 8.16
C ASN A 90 4.26 -24.59 9.68
N HIS A 91 5.23 -25.02 10.48
CA HIS A 91 5.20 -24.90 11.95
C HIS A 91 5.00 -23.45 12.44
N ASN A 92 5.26 -22.43 11.60
CA ASN A 92 5.02 -21.02 11.92
C ASN A 92 3.59 -20.54 11.68
N ALA A 93 2.66 -21.39 11.22
CA ALA A 93 1.29 -20.95 10.87
C ALA A 93 0.54 -20.22 11.99
N THR A 94 0.71 -20.67 13.24
CA THR A 94 0.10 -19.99 14.41
C THR A 94 0.74 -18.63 14.69
N VAL A 95 2.04 -18.49 14.42
CA VAL A 95 2.78 -17.22 14.53
C VAL A 95 2.34 -16.25 13.44
N PHE A 96 2.14 -16.72 12.19
CA PHE A 96 1.57 -15.91 11.12
C PHE A 96 0.18 -15.40 11.49
N ALA A 97 -0.70 -16.28 11.97
CA ALA A 97 -2.02 -15.87 12.46
C ALA A 97 -1.93 -14.77 13.53
N ARG A 98 -0.97 -14.89 14.45
CA ARG A 98 -0.74 -13.87 15.48
C ARG A 98 -0.23 -12.54 14.90
N CYS A 99 0.57 -12.57 13.84
CA CYS A 99 1.02 -11.36 13.15
C CYS A 99 -0.15 -10.57 12.56
N TYR A 100 -1.17 -11.28 12.03
CA TYR A 100 -2.38 -10.67 11.45
C TYR A 100 -3.35 -10.10 12.49
N GLU A 101 -3.30 -10.59 13.72
CA GLU A 101 -4.22 -10.18 14.79
C GLU A 101 -3.66 -9.03 15.65
N ARG A 102 -2.38 -9.11 16.00
CA ARG A 102 -1.78 -8.40 17.15
C ARG A 102 -1.97 -6.88 17.16
N MET A 103 -2.09 -6.23 16.00
CA MET A 103 -2.29 -4.78 15.97
C MET A 103 -3.68 -4.37 16.47
N GLY A 104 -4.68 -5.24 16.31
CA GLY A 104 -6.00 -5.05 16.90
C GLY A 104 -6.03 -5.21 18.41
N GLU A 105 -4.93 -5.65 19.05
CA GLU A 105 -4.80 -5.72 20.51
C GLU A 105 -3.83 -4.68 21.06
N PHE A 106 -2.66 -4.52 20.44
CA PHE A 106 -1.62 -3.59 20.90
C PHE A 106 -2.08 -2.14 20.85
N VAL A 107 -2.82 -1.76 19.81
CA VAL A 107 -3.31 -0.38 19.69
C VAL A 107 -4.32 -0.06 20.82
N PRO A 108 -5.37 -0.85 21.06
CA PRO A 108 -6.24 -0.63 22.21
C PRO A 108 -5.52 -0.60 23.56
N GLU A 109 -4.57 -1.51 23.81
CA GLU A 109 -3.80 -1.55 25.06
C GLU A 109 -3.04 -0.23 25.30
N LEU A 110 -2.28 0.21 24.30
CA LEU A 110 -1.53 1.47 24.37
C LEU A 110 -2.45 2.69 24.53
N VAL A 111 -3.59 2.72 23.83
CA VAL A 111 -4.58 3.80 23.97
C VAL A 111 -5.17 3.83 25.39
N ALA A 112 -5.46 2.66 25.96
CA ALA A 112 -5.95 2.54 27.35
C ALA A 112 -4.92 3.06 28.37
N ASP A 113 -3.62 2.88 28.07
CA ASP A 113 -2.50 3.43 28.84
C ASP A 113 -2.24 4.94 28.59
N GLY A 114 -3.10 5.60 27.82
CA GLY A 114 -2.99 7.02 27.52
C GLY A 114 -1.90 7.36 26.50
N LYS A 115 -1.42 6.38 25.74
CA LYS A 115 -0.46 6.57 24.64
C LYS A 115 -1.18 6.93 23.34
N GLN A 116 -0.40 7.38 22.36
CA GLN A 116 -0.86 7.77 21.04
C GLN A 116 -0.20 6.91 19.95
N PRO A 117 -0.45 5.58 19.91
CA PRO A 117 0.17 4.72 18.91
C PRO A 117 -0.24 5.10 17.48
N ARG A 118 0.58 4.76 16.50
CA ARG A 118 0.19 4.72 15.08
C ARG A 118 0.66 3.46 14.40
N VAL A 119 -0.12 3.00 13.43
CA VAL A 119 0.26 1.93 12.51
C VAL A 119 -0.59 2.04 11.24
N MET A 120 0.06 1.90 10.09
CA MET A 120 -0.62 1.69 8.82
C MET A 120 -0.71 0.20 8.51
N LEU A 121 -1.84 -0.26 7.98
CA LEU A 121 -2.12 -1.67 7.70
C LEU A 121 -2.45 -1.88 6.22
N ASP A 122 -1.70 -2.77 5.57
CA ASP A 122 -1.94 -3.22 4.20
C ASP A 122 -2.20 -4.73 4.22
N TYR A 123 -3.45 -5.14 4.02
CA TYR A 123 -3.85 -6.55 4.01
C TYR A 123 -4.44 -6.90 2.65
N SER A 124 -3.81 -7.84 1.94
CA SER A 124 -4.32 -8.33 0.66
C SER A 124 -5.73 -8.92 0.79
N GLY A 125 -6.54 -8.81 -0.27
CA GLY A 125 -7.91 -9.35 -0.27
C GLY A 125 -7.94 -10.88 -0.11
N CYS A 126 -6.97 -11.57 -0.73
CA CYS A 126 -6.75 -13.01 -0.58
C CYS A 126 -6.51 -13.44 0.87
N LEU A 127 -5.71 -12.69 1.63
CA LEU A 127 -5.48 -12.98 3.04
C LEU A 127 -6.79 -12.87 3.83
N LEU A 128 -7.48 -11.74 3.71
CA LEU A 128 -8.75 -11.51 4.41
C LEU A 128 -9.79 -12.58 4.05
N HIS A 129 -9.89 -12.94 2.77
CA HIS A 129 -10.77 -14.01 2.31
C HIS A 129 -10.38 -15.37 2.91
N GLY A 130 -9.08 -15.70 2.89
CA GLY A 130 -8.56 -16.94 3.45
C GLY A 130 -8.86 -17.06 4.95
N LEU A 131 -8.71 -15.98 5.72
CA LEU A 131 -9.09 -15.94 7.14
C LEU A 131 -10.58 -16.23 7.34
N CYS A 132 -11.46 -15.64 6.52
CA CYS A 132 -12.89 -15.96 6.55
C CYS A 132 -13.18 -17.42 6.18
N GLN A 133 -12.51 -17.97 5.14
CA GLN A 133 -12.68 -19.37 4.75
C GLN A 133 -12.28 -20.34 5.86
N MET A 134 -11.24 -20.00 6.62
CA MET A 134 -10.75 -20.75 7.77
C MET A 134 -11.64 -20.63 9.01
N GLY A 135 -12.63 -19.72 9.02
CA GLY A 135 -13.43 -19.40 10.20
C GLY A 135 -12.63 -18.68 11.29
N ARG A 136 -11.60 -17.90 10.92
CA ARG A 136 -10.81 -17.07 11.85
C ARG A 136 -11.50 -15.74 12.15
N ASP A 137 -12.75 -15.85 12.61
CA ASP A 137 -13.57 -14.72 13.02
C ASP A 137 -12.94 -13.98 14.22
N ASP A 138 -12.17 -14.69 15.05
CA ASP A 138 -11.37 -14.11 16.14
C ASP A 138 -10.44 -12.99 15.66
N ILE A 139 -9.72 -13.22 14.55
CA ILE A 139 -8.81 -12.23 13.97
C ILE A 139 -9.61 -11.07 13.34
N ILE A 140 -10.61 -11.41 12.52
CA ILE A 140 -11.39 -10.41 11.79
C ILE A 140 -12.17 -9.52 12.75
N ASP A 141 -12.78 -10.07 13.80
CA ASP A 141 -13.55 -9.34 14.81
C ASP A 141 -12.64 -8.43 15.64
N THR A 142 -11.43 -8.90 16.00
CA THR A 142 -10.43 -8.10 16.71
C THR A 142 -9.99 -6.89 15.89
N LEU A 143 -9.66 -7.10 14.61
CA LEU A 143 -9.32 -6.00 13.70
C LEU A 143 -10.52 -5.06 13.46
N ARG A 144 -11.73 -5.60 13.30
CA ARG A 144 -12.95 -4.81 13.09
C ARG A 144 -13.26 -3.93 14.29
N ALA A 145 -13.12 -4.46 15.50
CA ALA A 145 -13.32 -3.71 16.73
C ALA A 145 -12.33 -2.54 16.83
N ALA A 146 -11.03 -2.80 16.66
CA ALA A 146 -10.01 -1.76 16.73
C ALA A 146 -10.15 -0.70 15.62
N THR A 147 -10.61 -1.10 14.44
CA THR A 147 -10.80 -0.20 13.29
C THR A 147 -12.00 0.74 13.46
N ASN A 148 -13.07 0.26 14.11
CA ASN A 148 -14.34 0.98 14.21
C ASN A 148 -14.57 1.67 15.56
N ASP A 149 -13.83 1.33 16.60
CA ASP A 149 -13.82 2.11 17.84
C ASP A 149 -13.16 3.48 17.56
N PRO A 150 -13.85 4.63 17.78
CA PRO A 150 -13.27 5.96 17.56
C PRO A 150 -11.97 6.23 18.32
N ALA A 151 -11.77 5.62 19.50
CA ALA A 151 -10.59 5.85 20.32
C ALA A 151 -9.32 5.23 19.71
N THR A 152 -9.47 4.05 19.10
CA THR A 152 -8.37 3.26 18.53
C THR A 152 -8.28 3.41 17.01
N GLY A 153 -9.40 3.58 16.32
CA GLY A 153 -9.48 3.71 14.87
C GLY A 153 -8.74 4.93 14.34
N ARG A 154 -8.64 6.02 15.12
CA ARG A 154 -7.78 7.16 14.80
C ARG A 154 -6.28 6.83 14.74
N CYS A 155 -5.88 5.75 15.42
CA CYS A 155 -4.49 5.29 15.51
C CYS A 155 -4.13 4.30 14.39
N ILE A 156 -5.11 3.79 13.66
CA ILE A 156 -4.94 2.79 12.60
C ILE A 156 -5.32 3.43 11.27
N GLU A 157 -4.39 3.47 10.34
CA GLU A 157 -4.68 3.87 8.95
C GLU A 157 -4.60 2.63 8.05
N TRP A 158 -5.73 2.22 7.50
CA TRP A 158 -5.76 1.19 6.48
C TRP A 158 -5.31 1.77 5.15
N LEU A 159 -4.42 1.06 4.47
CA LEU A 159 -4.01 1.37 3.10
C LEU A 159 -4.79 0.50 2.13
N GLY A 160 -5.19 1.11 1.01
CA GLY A 160 -5.69 0.40 -0.14
C GLY A 160 -4.59 -0.48 -0.71
N THR A 161 -5.00 -1.65 -1.20
CA THR A 161 -4.14 -2.57 -1.93
C THR A 161 -4.98 -3.30 -2.97
N ALA A 162 -4.43 -4.37 -3.55
CA ALA A 162 -5.09 -5.16 -4.57
C ALA A 162 -5.58 -6.51 -4.02
N TRP A 163 -6.71 -7.00 -4.51
CA TRP A 163 -7.33 -8.26 -4.05
C TRP A 163 -6.37 -9.44 -4.08
N GLY A 164 -5.75 -9.68 -5.24
CA GLY A 164 -4.94 -10.87 -5.52
C GLY A 164 -3.45 -10.72 -5.23
N HIS A 165 -3.04 -9.60 -4.62
CA HIS A 165 -1.64 -9.16 -4.60
C HIS A 165 -0.98 -9.10 -6.01
N PRO A 166 -1.67 -8.67 -7.09
CA PRO A 166 -1.03 -8.50 -8.39
C PRO A 166 -0.01 -7.37 -8.35
N MET A 167 1.07 -7.53 -9.13
CA MET A 167 2.02 -6.46 -9.36
C MET A 167 1.57 -5.60 -10.54
N ALA A 168 1.40 -4.30 -10.29
CA ALA A 168 0.91 -3.34 -11.28
C ALA A 168 1.67 -3.37 -12.62
N PRO A 169 3.03 -3.51 -12.65
CA PRO A 169 3.75 -3.47 -13.92
C PRO A 169 3.57 -4.69 -14.83
N SER A 170 3.17 -5.85 -14.28
CA SER A 170 3.04 -7.12 -15.02
C SER A 170 1.59 -7.56 -15.23
N THR A 171 0.63 -6.82 -14.67
CA THR A 171 -0.81 -7.11 -14.76
C THR A 171 -1.46 -6.24 -15.83
N PRO A 172 -2.32 -6.79 -16.71
CA PRO A 172 -3.09 -5.98 -17.64
C PRO A 172 -3.83 -4.85 -16.92
N VAL A 173 -3.82 -3.64 -17.50
CA VAL A 173 -4.33 -2.43 -16.83
C VAL A 173 -5.80 -2.55 -16.42
N GLN A 174 -6.62 -3.23 -17.22
CA GLN A 174 -8.02 -3.48 -16.92
C GLN A 174 -8.20 -4.42 -15.72
N ASP A 175 -7.37 -5.46 -15.60
CA ASP A 175 -7.45 -6.44 -14.51
C ASP A 175 -6.95 -5.83 -13.20
N TYR A 176 -5.88 -5.03 -13.27
CA TYR A 176 -5.35 -4.35 -12.10
C TYR A 176 -6.41 -3.46 -11.45
N ARG A 177 -7.15 -2.71 -12.27
CA ARG A 177 -8.30 -1.92 -11.80
C ARG A 177 -9.37 -2.77 -11.13
N LEU A 178 -9.70 -3.95 -11.68
CA LEU A 178 -10.66 -4.86 -11.07
C LEU A 178 -10.16 -5.36 -9.72
N HIS A 179 -8.87 -5.68 -9.57
CA HIS A 179 -8.30 -6.08 -8.29
C HIS A 179 -8.37 -4.99 -7.22
N VAL A 180 -8.13 -3.73 -7.59
CA VAL A 180 -8.26 -2.58 -6.67
C VAL A 180 -9.71 -2.44 -6.20
N ARG A 181 -10.68 -2.50 -7.12
CA ARG A 181 -12.12 -2.39 -6.78
C ARG A 181 -12.61 -3.59 -5.97
N ALA A 182 -12.17 -4.80 -6.31
CA ALA A 182 -12.51 -6.02 -5.58
C ALA A 182 -12.07 -5.93 -4.11
N TRP A 183 -10.88 -5.37 -3.87
CA TRP A 183 -10.40 -5.11 -2.52
C TRP A 183 -11.32 -4.13 -1.76
N GLN A 184 -11.70 -3.01 -2.37
CA GLN A 184 -12.59 -2.02 -1.73
C GLN A 184 -13.95 -2.63 -1.34
N HIS A 185 -14.54 -3.45 -2.23
CA HIS A 185 -15.80 -4.14 -1.96
C HIS A 185 -15.69 -5.04 -0.74
N PHE A 186 -14.68 -5.90 -0.71
CA PHE A 186 -14.53 -6.85 0.38
C PHE A 186 -14.11 -6.18 1.68
N PHE A 187 -13.27 -5.14 1.62
CA PHE A 187 -12.94 -4.32 2.78
C PHE A 187 -14.18 -3.66 3.38
N ALA A 188 -15.05 -3.04 2.56
CA ALA A 188 -16.30 -2.48 3.04
C ALA A 188 -17.24 -3.54 3.63
N ALA A 189 -17.27 -4.75 3.06
CA ALA A 189 -18.07 -5.84 3.60
C ALA A 189 -17.60 -6.31 4.98
N LEU A 190 -16.27 -6.29 5.22
CA LEU A 190 -15.69 -6.71 6.50
C LEU A 190 -15.66 -5.61 7.56
N PHE A 191 -15.35 -4.37 7.17
CA PHE A 191 -15.06 -3.28 8.10
C PHE A 191 -16.08 -2.14 8.05
N GLY A 192 -16.94 -2.10 7.03
CA GLY A 192 -17.97 -1.07 6.83
C GLY A 192 -17.53 0.09 5.93
N PHE A 193 -18.50 0.78 5.34
CA PHE A 193 -18.25 1.92 4.44
C PHE A 193 -17.61 3.13 5.13
N GLU A 194 -17.83 3.30 6.44
CA GLU A 194 -17.18 4.37 7.19
C GLU A 194 -15.67 4.12 7.30
N ALA A 195 -15.26 2.90 7.64
CA ALA A 195 -13.86 2.50 7.61
C ALA A 195 -13.27 2.64 6.22
N LEU A 196 -13.97 2.18 5.17
CA LEU A 196 -13.52 2.33 3.79
C LEU A 196 -13.28 3.80 3.42
N SER A 197 -14.15 4.72 3.85
CA SER A 197 -13.99 6.15 3.54
C SER A 197 -12.75 6.80 4.18
N ARG A 198 -12.11 6.15 5.16
CA ARG A 198 -10.83 6.60 5.74
C ARG A 198 -9.61 6.05 4.99
N VAL A 199 -9.78 5.09 4.09
CA VAL A 199 -8.67 4.49 3.32
C VAL A 199 -8.24 5.46 2.22
N ARG A 200 -7.21 6.27 2.48
CA ARG A 200 -6.75 7.30 1.54
C ARG A 200 -5.36 7.06 0.96
N GLY A 201 -4.56 6.24 1.61
CA GLY A 201 -3.30 5.77 1.05
C GLY A 201 -3.45 4.50 0.23
N PHE A 202 -2.50 4.28 -0.68
CA PHE A 202 -2.38 3.05 -1.45
C PHE A 202 -0.98 2.46 -1.35
N SER A 203 -0.89 1.16 -1.10
CA SER A 203 0.33 0.37 -1.06
C SER A 203 0.35 -0.59 -2.25
N PRO A 204 1.18 -0.35 -3.28
CA PRO A 204 1.28 -1.28 -4.40
C PRO A 204 1.95 -2.59 -3.95
N SER A 205 1.43 -3.74 -4.39
CA SER A 205 2.05 -5.05 -4.16
C SER A 205 3.52 -5.03 -4.58
N GLU A 206 4.39 -5.60 -3.74
CA GLU A 206 5.84 -5.58 -3.92
C GLU A 206 6.46 -4.18 -4.04
N MET A 207 5.73 -3.15 -3.62
CA MET A 207 6.08 -1.75 -3.81
C MET A 207 6.42 -1.43 -5.28
N ALA A 208 5.74 -2.13 -6.20
CA ALA A 208 6.09 -2.16 -7.60
C ALA A 208 5.43 -1.01 -8.38
N LEU A 209 6.19 0.07 -8.58
CA LEU A 209 5.77 1.20 -9.41
C LEU A 209 5.99 0.88 -10.91
N PRO A 210 4.95 0.98 -11.77
CA PRO A 210 5.12 0.77 -13.20
C PRO A 210 6.04 1.82 -13.82
N ASN A 211 7.06 1.37 -14.53
CA ASN A 211 7.97 2.28 -15.23
C ASN A 211 7.52 2.57 -16.67
N HIS A 212 6.82 1.64 -17.32
CA HIS A 212 6.26 1.90 -18.65
C HIS A 212 5.28 3.08 -18.61
N PRO A 213 5.48 4.15 -19.39
CA PRO A 213 4.67 5.37 -19.30
C PRO A 213 3.16 5.17 -19.36
N ASP A 214 2.68 4.38 -20.33
CA ASP A 214 1.24 4.12 -20.47
C ASP A 214 0.67 3.34 -19.27
N VAL A 215 1.45 2.41 -18.68
CA VAL A 215 0.99 1.60 -17.54
C VAL A 215 1.02 2.44 -16.27
N CYS A 216 2.04 3.27 -16.07
CA CYS A 216 2.12 4.20 -14.95
C CYS A 216 0.94 5.18 -14.94
N TYR A 217 0.60 5.73 -16.12
CA TYR A 217 -0.56 6.60 -16.26
C TYR A 217 -1.86 5.89 -15.88
N GLU A 218 -2.10 4.67 -16.37
CA GLU A 218 -3.30 3.91 -16.04
C GLU A 218 -3.35 3.48 -14.57
N PHE A 219 -2.18 3.21 -13.96
CA PHE A 219 -2.05 2.96 -12.53
C PHE A 219 -2.47 4.18 -11.71
N VAL A 220 -1.86 5.35 -11.93
CA VAL A 220 -2.21 6.59 -11.22
C VAL A 220 -3.66 6.98 -11.46
N ARG A 221 -4.15 6.86 -12.71
CA ARG A 221 -5.56 7.10 -13.04
C ARG A 221 -6.50 6.17 -12.28
N THR A 222 -6.17 4.88 -12.19
CA THR A 222 -6.94 3.90 -11.41
C THR A 222 -7.01 4.31 -9.94
N LEU A 223 -5.90 4.74 -9.34
CA LEU A 223 -5.88 5.15 -7.95
C LEU A 223 -6.77 6.38 -7.70
N ASN A 224 -6.64 7.41 -8.54
CA ASN A 224 -7.45 8.62 -8.46
C ASN A 224 -8.94 8.32 -8.65
N GLU A 225 -9.31 7.53 -9.66
CA GLU A 225 -10.69 7.15 -9.92
C GLU A 225 -11.28 6.23 -8.85
N CYS A 226 -10.45 5.54 -8.07
CA CYS A 226 -10.87 4.75 -6.91
C CYS A 226 -10.91 5.57 -5.60
N GLY A 227 -10.55 6.86 -5.62
CA GLY A 227 -10.66 7.77 -4.47
C GLY A 227 -9.46 7.76 -3.51
N TYR A 228 -8.33 7.17 -3.91
CA TYR A 228 -7.09 7.28 -3.15
C TYR A 228 -6.45 8.66 -3.34
N ARG A 229 -5.85 9.18 -2.27
CA ARG A 229 -5.23 10.52 -2.21
C ARG A 229 -3.72 10.45 -2.40
N TRP A 230 -3.08 9.40 -1.90
CA TRP A 230 -1.64 9.26 -1.93
C TRP A 230 -1.21 7.81 -2.14
N VAL A 231 0.01 7.61 -2.63
CA VAL A 231 0.60 6.30 -2.88
C VAL A 231 1.99 6.20 -2.26
N LEU A 232 2.30 5.05 -1.68
CA LEU A 232 3.63 4.75 -1.18
C LEU A 232 4.54 4.34 -2.35
N VAL A 233 5.72 4.96 -2.47
CA VAL A 233 6.70 4.65 -3.53
C VAL A 233 8.09 4.45 -2.93
N GLN A 234 8.94 3.65 -3.57
CA GLN A 234 10.30 3.46 -3.08
C GLN A 234 11.22 4.55 -3.59
N GLU A 235 12.10 5.06 -2.72
CA GLU A 235 13.05 6.13 -3.03
C GLU A 235 13.84 5.90 -4.33
N HIS A 236 14.33 4.68 -4.55
CA HIS A 236 15.16 4.33 -5.72
C HIS A 236 14.35 4.02 -7.00
N THR A 237 13.02 4.05 -6.94
CA THR A 237 12.14 3.75 -8.09
C THR A 237 11.63 5.00 -8.80
N VAL A 238 12.02 6.17 -8.31
CA VAL A 238 11.60 7.47 -8.81
C VAL A 238 12.82 8.38 -9.04
N GLU A 239 12.63 9.35 -9.92
CA GLU A 239 13.59 10.42 -10.19
C GLU A 239 12.86 11.76 -10.25
N ARG A 240 13.57 12.85 -10.00
CA ARG A 240 13.05 14.21 -10.17
C ARG A 240 12.84 14.52 -11.63
N ILE A 241 11.73 15.20 -11.95
CA ILE A 241 11.43 15.61 -13.32
C ILE A 241 12.37 16.71 -13.81
N GLU A 242 12.83 17.58 -12.91
CA GLU A 242 13.66 18.75 -13.25
C GLU A 242 14.98 18.35 -13.92
N ASP A 243 15.65 17.32 -13.39
CA ASP A 243 17.01 16.97 -13.78
C ASP A 243 17.31 15.47 -13.86
N GLY A 244 16.32 14.61 -13.61
CA GLY A 244 16.47 13.15 -13.63
C GLY A 244 17.31 12.57 -12.48
N ALA A 245 17.63 13.36 -11.45
CA ALA A 245 18.36 12.88 -10.29
C ALA A 245 17.42 12.21 -9.26
N GLY A 246 18.00 11.49 -8.29
CA GLY A 246 17.23 10.89 -7.19
C GLY A 246 16.56 11.94 -6.28
N VAL A 247 15.64 11.50 -5.43
CA VAL A 247 14.95 12.38 -4.46
C VAL A 247 15.96 13.01 -3.49
N CYS A 248 15.81 14.31 -3.20
CA CYS A 248 16.68 15.04 -2.26
C CYS A 248 16.20 14.95 -0.80
N ASP A 249 14.90 15.19 -0.56
CA ASP A 249 14.31 15.19 0.77
C ASP A 249 13.20 14.15 0.84
N PRO A 250 13.51 12.86 1.07
CA PRO A 250 12.53 11.79 1.00
C PRO A 250 11.50 11.84 2.15
N HIS A 251 11.67 12.71 3.14
CA HIS A 251 10.79 12.77 4.31
C HIS A 251 9.68 13.82 4.18
N VAL A 252 9.54 14.44 3.01
CA VAL A 252 8.39 15.29 2.67
C VAL A 252 7.59 14.68 1.51
N PRO A 253 6.30 15.04 1.35
CA PRO A 253 5.51 14.54 0.24
C PRO A 253 6.01 15.07 -1.11
N HIS A 254 5.85 14.25 -2.14
CA HIS A 254 6.17 14.58 -3.52
C HIS A 254 4.92 14.48 -4.39
N ARG A 255 4.99 14.99 -5.63
CA ARG A 255 3.95 14.78 -6.63
C ARG A 255 4.46 13.81 -7.69
N LEU A 256 3.95 12.58 -7.69
CA LEU A 256 4.22 11.62 -8.75
C LEU A 256 3.42 12.03 -9.99
N VAL A 257 4.11 12.34 -11.08
CA VAL A 257 3.54 12.69 -12.37
C VAL A 257 3.67 11.50 -13.31
N ALA A 258 2.54 11.04 -13.84
CA ALA A 258 2.47 9.97 -14.83
C ALA A 258 1.97 10.52 -16.16
N LYS A 259 2.85 10.51 -17.17
CA LYS A 259 2.54 10.92 -18.55
C LYS A 259 2.47 9.68 -19.45
N ASN A 260 1.51 9.66 -20.38
CA ASN A 260 1.38 8.57 -21.35
C ASN A 260 1.81 8.96 -22.76
N SER A 261 1.92 7.96 -23.65
CA SER A 261 2.34 8.13 -25.04
C SER A 261 1.36 8.93 -25.91
N ARG A 262 0.13 9.16 -25.43
CA ARG A 262 -0.88 10.01 -26.07
C ARG A 262 -0.86 11.46 -25.58
N GLY A 263 0.06 11.81 -24.68
CA GLY A 263 0.20 13.15 -24.12
C GLY A 263 -0.77 13.47 -22.99
N GLN A 264 -1.43 12.46 -22.42
CA GLN A 264 -2.26 12.63 -21.22
C GLN A 264 -1.38 12.58 -19.97
N THR A 265 -1.80 13.30 -18.92
CA THR A 265 -1.09 13.36 -17.65
C THR A 265 -2.06 13.16 -16.49
N ALA A 266 -1.64 12.37 -15.51
CA ALA A 266 -2.27 12.24 -14.21
C ALA A 266 -1.20 12.41 -13.12
N SER A 267 -1.61 12.84 -11.93
CA SER A 267 -0.71 12.93 -10.78
C SER A 267 -1.39 12.45 -9.51
N ILE A 268 -0.57 12.08 -8.54
CA ILE A 268 -1.00 11.70 -7.19
C ILE A 268 0.11 12.09 -6.18
N THR A 269 -0.25 12.40 -4.94
CA THR A 269 0.74 12.60 -3.88
C THR A 269 1.51 11.30 -3.65
N ALA A 270 2.83 11.39 -3.60
CA ALA A 270 3.72 10.27 -3.34
C ALA A 270 4.43 10.45 -2.00
N ILE A 271 4.42 9.38 -1.21
CA ILE A 271 5.14 9.30 0.06
C ILE A 271 6.28 8.33 -0.13
N ILE A 272 7.50 8.80 0.14
CA ILE A 272 8.70 8.02 -0.14
C ILE A 272 8.95 7.07 1.02
N LYS A 273 8.91 5.78 0.74
CA LYS A 273 9.52 4.77 1.60
C LYS A 273 11.05 4.91 1.49
N THR A 274 11.69 5.29 2.60
CA THR A 274 13.13 5.49 2.66
C THR A 274 13.89 4.16 2.71
N GLN A 275 15.19 4.21 2.39
CA GLN A 275 16.03 3.03 2.41
C GLN A 275 16.26 2.53 3.86
N GLY A 276 15.78 1.31 4.11
CA GLY A 276 16.16 0.47 5.24
C GLY A 276 16.53 -0.91 4.72
N SER A 277 17.40 -1.65 5.43
CA SER A 277 17.77 -3.01 5.02
C SER A 277 16.51 -3.87 4.89
N ASP A 278 16.30 -4.39 3.69
CA ASP A 278 15.19 -5.25 3.26
C ASP A 278 14.36 -5.86 4.40
N THR A 279 13.10 -5.42 4.50
CA THR A 279 11.98 -6.01 5.26
C THR A 279 12.08 -6.16 6.79
N LYS A 280 13.25 -5.98 7.44
CA LYS A 280 13.42 -6.35 8.86
C LYS A 280 13.60 -5.20 9.85
N LEU A 281 13.90 -3.99 9.37
CA LEU A 281 14.22 -2.86 10.26
C LEU A 281 13.01 -2.28 11.02
N ILE A 282 11.81 -2.42 10.47
CA ILE A 282 10.59 -2.09 11.23
C ILE A 282 10.46 -2.96 12.48
N GLY A 283 10.97 -4.19 12.44
CA GLY A 283 11.00 -5.08 13.60
C GLY A 283 11.79 -4.53 14.78
N GLN A 284 12.69 -3.58 14.54
CA GLN A 284 13.43 -2.85 15.56
C GLN A 284 13.04 -1.37 15.64
N MET A 285 11.95 -0.97 14.97
CA MET A 285 11.44 0.40 14.94
C MET A 285 12.49 1.44 14.49
N GLN A 286 13.38 1.07 13.56
CA GLN A 286 14.36 1.99 12.98
C GLN A 286 13.79 3.34 12.47
N PRO A 287 12.57 3.45 11.87
CA PRO A 287 12.08 4.75 11.42
C PRO A 287 11.90 5.76 12.55
N TYR A 288 11.63 5.32 13.79
CA TYR A 288 11.63 6.20 14.96
C TYR A 288 13.03 6.76 15.23
N TYR A 289 14.05 5.91 15.24
CA TYR A 289 15.42 6.33 15.52
C TYR A 289 16.00 7.21 14.42
N GLU A 290 15.58 7.02 13.17
CA GLU A 290 15.90 7.92 12.06
C GLU A 290 15.24 9.29 12.27
N ALA A 291 13.94 9.31 12.61
CA ALA A 291 13.20 10.55 12.84
C ALA A 291 13.78 11.38 13.99
N LEU A 292 14.32 10.76 15.04
CA LEU A 292 15.03 11.46 16.13
C LEU A 292 16.24 12.27 15.67
N THR A 293 16.82 11.94 14.51
CA THR A 293 17.98 12.66 13.95
C THR A 293 17.59 13.82 13.03
N LEU A 294 16.30 13.97 12.74
CA LEU A 294 15.77 14.98 11.85
C LEU A 294 15.27 16.20 12.62
N GLY A 295 15.02 17.27 11.86
CA GLY A 295 14.35 18.46 12.34
C GLY A 295 13.57 19.10 11.20
N ARG A 296 12.71 20.05 11.56
CA ARG A 296 11.75 20.67 10.64
C ARG A 296 12.39 21.15 9.34
N ARG A 297 11.67 20.94 8.24
CA ARG A 297 12.06 21.28 6.87
C ARG A 297 11.23 22.45 6.36
N GLU A 298 11.80 23.21 5.43
CA GLU A 298 11.03 24.23 4.72
C GLU A 298 10.34 23.56 3.53
N LEU A 299 9.01 23.70 3.47
CA LEU A 299 8.18 23.21 2.38
C LEU A 299 7.19 24.31 2.02
N ALA A 300 7.30 24.85 0.79
CA ALA A 300 6.48 25.96 0.31
C ALA A 300 6.44 27.18 1.26
N GLY A 301 7.57 27.50 1.91
CA GLY A 301 7.69 28.62 2.85
C GLY A 301 7.12 28.34 4.26
N ALA A 302 6.55 27.15 4.50
CA ALA A 302 6.16 26.68 5.82
C ALA A 302 7.25 25.79 6.44
N LYS A 303 7.39 25.81 7.77
CA LYS A 303 8.24 24.86 8.49
C LYS A 303 7.43 23.65 8.91
N VAL A 304 7.67 22.50 8.28
CA VAL A 304 6.92 21.26 8.51
C VAL A 304 7.82 20.19 9.12
N PRO A 305 7.30 19.32 10.00
CA PRO A 305 8.07 18.19 10.51
C PRO A 305 8.26 17.15 9.39
N PRO A 306 9.49 16.71 9.08
CA PRO A 306 9.71 15.59 8.17
C PRO A 306 9.13 14.30 8.76
N VAL A 307 8.61 13.41 7.90
CA VAL A 307 8.04 12.12 8.30
C VAL A 307 8.84 10.98 7.69
N VAL A 308 9.56 10.24 8.52
CA VAL A 308 10.23 9.00 8.09
C VAL A 308 9.17 7.92 7.89
N THR A 309 9.02 7.43 6.66
CA THR A 309 8.01 6.43 6.33
C THR A 309 8.67 5.13 5.89
N GLN A 310 8.30 4.02 6.52
CA GLN A 310 8.75 2.70 6.12
C GLN A 310 7.59 1.69 6.10
N ILE A 311 7.72 0.69 5.24
CA ILE A 311 6.84 -0.49 5.18
C ILE A 311 7.68 -1.75 5.43
N ALA A 312 7.06 -2.83 5.88
CA ALA A 312 7.68 -4.15 5.98
C ALA A 312 6.58 -5.22 5.97
N ASP A 313 6.91 -6.40 5.47
CA ASP A 313 6.08 -7.59 5.64
C ASP A 313 5.94 -7.91 7.13
N GLY A 314 4.72 -7.88 7.66
CA GLY A 314 4.45 -8.02 9.09
C GLY A 314 4.75 -9.41 9.64
N GLU A 315 4.80 -10.41 8.76
CA GLU A 315 5.10 -11.81 9.03
C GLU A 315 6.54 -12.23 8.69
N ASN A 316 7.38 -11.34 8.15
CA ASN A 316 8.65 -11.76 7.54
C ASN A 316 9.78 -12.03 8.55
N GLY A 317 10.00 -13.33 8.76
CA GLY A 317 11.13 -13.88 9.48
C GLY A 317 11.09 -13.63 10.99
N GLY A 318 12.09 -14.17 11.70
CA GLY A 318 12.12 -14.16 13.16
C GLY A 318 12.09 -12.76 13.80
N VAL A 319 12.59 -11.73 13.10
CA VAL A 319 12.61 -10.34 13.63
C VAL A 319 11.19 -9.77 13.68
N MET A 320 10.43 -9.84 12.59
CA MET A 320 9.05 -9.34 12.56
C MET A 320 8.11 -10.19 13.42
N MET A 321 8.36 -11.50 13.49
CA MET A 321 7.56 -12.40 14.33
C MET A 321 7.80 -12.17 15.83
N ASN A 322 9.06 -12.02 16.26
CA ASN A 322 9.43 -12.12 17.67
C ASN A 322 9.95 -10.81 18.30
N GLU A 323 10.63 -9.95 17.55
CA GLU A 323 11.22 -8.72 18.09
C GLU A 323 10.28 -7.51 17.93
N PHE A 324 9.58 -7.42 16.80
CA PHE A 324 8.63 -6.34 16.54
C PHE A 324 7.63 -6.10 17.68
N PRO A 325 6.97 -7.13 18.27
CA PRO A 325 5.93 -6.89 19.27
C PRO A 325 6.39 -6.05 20.47
N SER A 326 7.46 -6.47 21.13
CA SER A 326 7.97 -5.75 22.30
C SER A 326 8.52 -4.38 21.90
N LYS A 327 9.19 -4.30 20.74
CA LYS A 327 9.79 -3.05 20.29
C LYS A 327 8.77 -2.00 19.88
N TYR A 328 7.68 -2.41 19.24
CA TYR A 328 6.56 -1.55 18.91
C TYR A 328 5.95 -0.93 20.18
N LEU A 329 5.65 -1.77 21.19
CA LEU A 329 5.09 -1.30 22.46
C LEU A 329 6.03 -0.31 23.17
N GLU A 330 7.33 -0.62 23.23
CA GLU A 330 8.37 0.24 23.80
C GLU A 330 8.41 1.62 23.11
N VAL A 331 8.54 1.63 21.79
CA VAL A 331 8.66 2.88 21.02
C VAL A 331 7.39 3.71 21.06
N MET A 332 6.21 3.11 20.97
CA MET A 332 4.95 3.85 21.08
C MET A 332 4.79 4.47 22.48
N ALA A 333 5.23 3.77 23.52
CA ALA A 333 5.21 4.30 24.88
C ALA A 333 6.21 5.46 25.08
N GLU A 334 7.38 5.39 24.44
CA GLU A 334 8.45 6.40 24.48
C GLU A 334 8.12 7.65 23.67
N ALA A 335 7.66 7.48 22.42
CA ALA A 335 7.45 8.57 21.47
C ALA A 335 6.19 9.41 21.76
N SER A 336 5.19 8.83 22.42
CA SER A 336 3.92 9.50 22.73
C SER A 336 4.13 10.79 23.53
N GLY A 337 3.68 11.92 22.99
CA GLY A 337 3.78 13.23 23.64
C GLY A 337 5.19 13.85 23.62
N THR A 338 6.09 13.33 22.80
CA THR A 338 7.43 13.91 22.57
C THR A 338 7.45 14.76 21.30
N THR A 339 8.60 15.37 21.00
CA THR A 339 8.79 16.13 19.74
C THR A 339 9.07 15.23 18.53
N CYS A 340 9.16 13.91 18.70
CA CYS A 340 9.24 12.94 17.62
C CYS A 340 8.04 11.99 17.71
N ALA A 341 6.97 12.26 16.95
CA ALA A 341 5.70 11.58 17.11
C ALA A 341 5.48 10.45 16.08
N PRO A 342 4.83 9.34 16.47
CA PRO A 342 4.24 8.42 15.49
C PRO A 342 3.10 9.14 14.77
N VAL A 343 3.05 9.05 13.44
CA VAL A 343 2.04 9.73 12.61
C VAL A 343 1.41 8.79 11.59
N ASN A 344 0.12 8.98 11.34
CA ASN A 344 -0.52 8.46 10.14
C ASN A 344 -0.27 9.43 8.98
N VAL A 345 -0.13 8.91 7.77
CA VAL A 345 0.23 9.74 6.61
C VAL A 345 -0.94 10.62 6.20
N THR A 346 -2.17 10.11 6.20
CA THR A 346 -3.33 10.94 5.90
C THR A 346 -3.52 12.04 6.95
N GLU A 347 -3.25 11.74 8.23
CA GLU A 347 -3.25 12.74 9.31
C GLU A 347 -2.24 13.86 9.05
N TYR A 348 -1.03 13.52 8.59
CA TYR A 348 0.01 14.49 8.23
C TYR A 348 -0.37 15.32 6.99
N LEU A 349 -0.91 14.70 5.95
CA LEU A 349 -1.34 15.42 4.74
C LEU A 349 -2.51 16.37 5.03
N GLU A 350 -3.46 15.98 5.88
CA GLU A 350 -4.53 16.86 6.36
C GLU A 350 -3.98 18.06 7.15
N TYR A 351 -2.93 17.86 7.96
CA TYR A 351 -2.23 18.98 8.60
C TYR A 351 -1.60 19.92 7.57
N LEU A 352 -0.92 19.39 6.54
CA LEU A 352 -0.34 20.22 5.48
C LEU A 352 -1.40 21.06 4.76
N ASP A 353 -2.57 20.46 4.45
CA ASP A 353 -3.69 21.20 3.87
C ASP A 353 -4.15 22.37 4.77
N SER A 354 -4.21 22.12 6.09
CA SER A 354 -4.67 23.12 7.07
C SER A 354 -3.78 24.37 7.14
N ILE A 355 -2.50 24.24 6.75
CA ILE A 355 -1.53 25.34 6.67
C ILE A 355 -1.32 25.83 5.23
N GLY A 356 -2.15 25.40 4.28
CA GLY A 356 -2.11 25.83 2.87
C GLY A 356 -1.02 25.18 2.03
N VAL A 357 -0.42 24.09 2.51
CA VAL A 357 0.59 23.31 1.77
C VAL A 357 -0.12 22.14 1.08
N THR A 358 -0.38 22.28 -0.21
CA THR A 358 -1.12 21.29 -1.02
C THR A 358 -0.19 20.53 -1.97
N ASP A 359 -0.74 19.56 -2.70
CA ASP A 359 0.02 18.73 -3.64
C ASP A 359 0.62 19.50 -4.82
N GLU A 360 0.07 20.67 -5.15
CA GLU A 360 0.53 21.52 -6.25
C GLU A 360 1.96 22.05 -6.05
N VAL A 361 2.36 22.25 -4.78
CA VAL A 361 3.67 22.79 -4.39
C VAL A 361 4.71 21.72 -4.09
N PHE A 362 4.33 20.44 -4.12
CA PHE A 362 5.29 19.35 -3.92
C PHE A 362 6.19 19.18 -5.14
N ASP A 363 7.46 18.85 -4.88
CA ASP A 363 8.44 18.54 -5.91
C ASP A 363 7.94 17.40 -6.80
N ALA A 364 8.08 17.60 -8.11
CA ALA A 364 7.56 16.67 -9.09
C ALA A 364 8.57 15.55 -9.37
N ILE A 365 8.09 14.31 -9.23
CA ILE A 365 8.85 13.10 -9.49
C ILE A 365 8.15 12.25 -10.55
N GLN A 366 8.91 11.37 -11.20
CA GLN A 366 8.42 10.39 -12.17
C GLN A 366 9.11 9.04 -11.92
N PRO A 367 8.59 7.94 -12.48
CA PRO A 367 9.30 6.66 -12.42
C PRO A 367 10.71 6.77 -13.00
N ILE A 368 11.65 6.07 -12.36
CA ILE A 368 13.08 6.15 -12.69
C ILE A 368 13.35 5.82 -14.17
N MET A 369 14.30 6.51 -14.81
CA MET A 369 14.66 6.40 -16.22
C MET A 369 13.63 6.95 -17.23
N GLN A 370 12.47 7.46 -16.81
CA GLN A 370 11.53 8.06 -17.75
C GLN A 370 12.06 9.34 -18.40
N GLY A 371 12.97 10.09 -17.77
CA GLY A 371 13.60 11.27 -18.36
C GLY A 371 14.27 10.95 -19.70
N ARG A 372 14.94 9.79 -19.80
CA ARG A 372 15.55 9.30 -21.05
C ARG A 372 14.53 9.03 -22.15
N ILE A 373 13.31 8.63 -21.77
CA ILE A 373 12.20 8.45 -22.72
C ILE A 373 11.75 9.84 -23.19
N TRP A 374 11.44 10.73 -22.25
CA TRP A 374 10.84 12.04 -22.55
C TRP A 374 11.78 13.00 -23.29
N GLU A 375 13.10 12.88 -23.13
CA GLU A 375 14.09 13.62 -23.93
C GLU A 375 14.01 13.32 -25.43
N ARG A 376 13.56 12.11 -25.80
CA ARG A 376 13.58 11.59 -27.18
C ARG A 376 12.20 11.37 -27.76
N PHE A 377 11.17 11.31 -26.93
CA PHE A 377 9.80 11.02 -27.34
C PHE A 377 9.07 12.28 -27.76
N GLN A 378 8.52 12.30 -28.97
CA GLN A 378 7.62 13.36 -29.39
C GLN A 378 6.27 13.19 -28.69
N ASP A 379 5.81 14.25 -28.02
CA ASP A 379 4.55 14.20 -27.28
C ASP A 379 3.36 13.83 -28.16
N GLY A 380 2.50 12.93 -27.66
CA GLY A 380 1.34 12.44 -28.40
C GLY A 380 1.63 11.52 -29.60
N ALA A 381 2.88 11.06 -29.81
CA ALA A 381 3.24 10.20 -30.93
C ALA A 381 2.64 8.77 -30.86
N GLY A 382 2.02 8.40 -29.74
CA GLY A 382 1.26 7.17 -29.60
C GLY A 382 2.07 5.94 -29.19
N THR A 383 1.35 4.85 -28.95
CA THR A 383 1.86 3.61 -28.34
C THR A 383 2.90 2.90 -29.19
N GLU A 384 2.73 2.89 -30.53
CA GLU A 384 3.69 2.27 -31.45
C GLU A 384 5.06 2.96 -31.42
N ALA A 385 5.07 4.29 -31.41
CA ALA A 385 6.30 5.07 -31.29
C ALA A 385 6.97 4.84 -29.93
N MET A 386 6.17 4.74 -28.86
CA MET A 386 6.67 4.49 -27.50
C MET A 386 7.34 3.11 -27.42
N ALA A 387 6.67 2.07 -27.92
CA ALA A 387 7.21 0.71 -27.94
C ALA A 387 8.53 0.63 -28.73
N LYS A 388 8.61 1.34 -29.87
CA LYS A 388 9.85 1.42 -30.66
C LYS A 388 10.97 2.10 -29.87
N LEU A 389 10.71 3.24 -29.26
CA LEU A 389 11.71 3.97 -28.48
C LEU A 389 12.22 3.16 -27.28
N ILE A 390 11.34 2.54 -26.51
CA ILE A 390 11.71 1.67 -25.38
C ILE A 390 12.62 0.52 -25.86
N LYS A 391 12.29 -0.09 -27.00
CA LYS A 391 13.12 -1.15 -27.59
C LYS A 391 14.50 -0.65 -28.00
N ASP A 392 14.60 0.55 -28.54
CA ASP A 392 15.88 1.14 -28.95
C ASP A 392 16.72 1.52 -27.73
N LEU A 393 16.13 2.11 -26.69
CA LEU A 393 16.79 2.37 -25.40
C LEU A 393 17.31 1.09 -24.71
N LYS A 394 16.52 0.01 -24.73
CA LYS A 394 16.94 -1.31 -24.20
C LYS A 394 18.14 -1.90 -24.96
N LYS A 395 18.32 -1.60 -26.25
CA LYS A 395 19.49 -2.06 -27.04
C LYS A 395 20.74 -1.21 -26.78
N GLU A 396 20.57 0.05 -26.42
CA GLU A 396 21.67 0.97 -26.15
C GLU A 396 22.30 0.74 -24.77
N ASP A 397 21.49 0.37 -23.78
CA ASP A 397 21.91 0.16 -22.40
C ASP A 397 21.14 -1.00 -21.76
N ASP A 398 21.82 -2.11 -21.50
CA ASP A 398 21.22 -3.30 -20.89
C ASP A 398 20.65 -3.05 -19.47
N ARG A 399 21.03 -1.93 -18.84
CA ARG A 399 20.48 -1.51 -17.53
C ARG A 399 19.15 -0.79 -17.65
N PHE A 400 18.75 -0.35 -18.84
CA PHE A 400 17.47 0.32 -19.04
C PHE A 400 16.31 -0.69 -18.92
N SER A 401 15.41 -0.46 -17.97
CA SER A 401 14.22 -1.28 -17.76
C SER A 401 12.96 -0.41 -17.70
N ALA A 402 11.97 -0.75 -18.52
CA ALA A 402 10.62 -0.16 -18.46
C ALA A 402 9.63 -1.06 -17.71
N GLU A 403 10.11 -2.09 -17.01
CA GLU A 403 9.26 -3.11 -16.34
C GLU A 403 8.85 -2.71 -14.92
N GLY A 404 9.39 -1.63 -14.34
CA GLY A 404 9.14 -1.23 -12.95
C GLY A 404 10.27 -1.60 -11.99
N GLY A 405 10.25 -1.01 -10.79
CA GLY A 405 11.11 -1.42 -9.66
C GLY A 405 10.36 -2.34 -8.69
N SER A 406 11.07 -3.06 -7.84
CA SER A 406 10.50 -3.94 -6.80
C SER A 406 11.34 -3.88 -5.52
N TRP A 407 10.81 -4.39 -4.40
CA TRP A 407 11.52 -4.44 -3.10
C TRP A 407 12.98 -4.89 -3.17
N THR A 408 13.33 -5.79 -4.08
CA THR A 408 14.66 -6.42 -4.11
C THR A 408 15.61 -5.83 -5.15
N ASN A 409 15.20 -4.81 -5.94
CA ASN A 409 15.99 -4.19 -7.02
C ASN A 409 16.52 -5.11 -8.14
N ASP A 410 16.52 -6.43 -7.95
CA ASP A 410 17.20 -7.43 -8.78
C ASP A 410 16.25 -8.43 -9.46
N ARG A 411 14.97 -8.46 -9.05
CA ARG A 411 13.96 -9.38 -9.58
C ARG A 411 13.04 -8.69 -10.60
N SER A 412 13.14 -9.12 -11.86
CA SER A 412 12.09 -8.88 -12.84
C SER A 412 10.98 -9.91 -12.60
N TRP A 413 9.75 -9.41 -12.45
CA TRP A 413 8.55 -10.21 -12.33
C TRP A 413 7.92 -10.56 -13.68
N VAL A 414 8.61 -10.21 -14.77
CA VAL A 414 8.20 -10.49 -16.16
C VAL A 414 9.17 -11.47 -16.80
N ARG A 415 10.47 -11.18 -16.73
CA ARG A 415 11.53 -11.99 -17.35
C ARG A 415 11.59 -13.37 -16.69
N GLY A 416 11.45 -14.43 -17.49
CA GLY A 416 11.48 -15.82 -17.04
C GLY A 416 10.11 -16.41 -16.67
N TYR A 417 9.07 -15.58 -16.59
CA TYR A 417 7.69 -15.99 -16.29
C TYR A 417 6.75 -15.92 -17.52
N GLU A 418 7.29 -15.75 -18.72
CA GLU A 418 6.51 -15.53 -19.95
C GLU A 418 5.55 -16.69 -20.25
N HIS A 419 5.95 -17.92 -19.91
CA HIS A 419 5.16 -19.13 -20.08
C HIS A 419 3.93 -19.20 -19.17
N VAL A 420 3.88 -18.40 -18.10
CA VAL A 420 2.73 -18.27 -17.20
C VAL A 420 1.95 -16.99 -17.52
N LEU A 421 2.65 -15.86 -17.64
CA LEU A 421 2.02 -14.55 -17.88
C LEU A 421 1.35 -14.45 -19.24
N GLY A 422 1.94 -15.01 -20.31
CA GLY A 422 1.37 -14.95 -21.66
C GLY A 422 -0.02 -15.61 -21.77
N PRO A 423 -0.21 -16.85 -21.29
CA PRO A 423 -1.52 -17.48 -21.21
C PRO A 423 -2.52 -16.71 -20.34
N MET A 424 -2.09 -16.18 -19.19
CA MET A 424 -2.95 -15.36 -18.32
C MET A 424 -3.43 -14.09 -19.01
N GLN A 425 -2.53 -13.38 -19.70
CA GLN A 425 -2.86 -12.18 -20.47
C GLN A 425 -3.82 -12.50 -21.62
N THR A 426 -3.64 -13.63 -22.29
CA THR A 426 -4.55 -14.08 -23.36
C THR A 426 -5.95 -14.36 -22.80
N ALA A 427 -6.03 -15.08 -21.69
CA ALA A 427 -7.30 -15.35 -21.02
C ALA A 427 -7.99 -14.06 -20.56
N SER A 428 -7.24 -13.14 -19.93
CA SER A 428 -7.71 -11.80 -19.54
C SER A 428 -8.32 -11.04 -20.71
N ALA A 429 -7.61 -10.98 -21.85
CA ALA A 429 -8.09 -10.29 -23.04
C ALA A 429 -9.43 -10.89 -23.54
N MET A 430 -9.58 -12.21 -23.51
CA MET A 430 -10.84 -12.88 -23.90
C MET A 430 -12.01 -12.59 -22.95
N PHE A 431 -11.76 -12.26 -21.69
CA PHE A 431 -12.81 -11.86 -20.74
C PHE A 431 -13.20 -10.37 -20.88
N ALA A 432 -12.35 -9.56 -21.52
CA ALA A 432 -12.57 -8.14 -21.73
C ALA A 432 -13.24 -7.80 -23.07
N GLU A 433 -13.35 -8.78 -23.98
CA GLU A 433 -14.19 -8.73 -25.19
C GLU A 433 -15.68 -8.93 -24.83
#